data_AF-A0A1B6KCU9-F1
#
_entry.id   AF-A0A1B6KCU9-F1
#
_cell.length_a   1.000
_cell.length_b   1.000
_cell.length_c   1.000
_cell.angle_alpha   90.00
_cell.angle_beta   90.00
_cell.angle_gamma   90.00
#
_symmetry.space_group_name_H-M   'P 1'
#
loop_
_entity.id
_entity.type
_entity.pdbx_description
1 polymer ?
#
loop_
_entity_poly.entity_id
_entity_poly.type
_entity_poly.pdbx_seq_one_letter_code
_entity_poly.pdbx_strand_id
1 'polypeptide(L)'
;MQLVAELSKGVADEHREKQKGKLKRTFVQASDAANAKIKRSQSEPPNKMNKTGQEGFRKGFEYSQFVQAGLVEPSSLDPKPQNIISEFSGFVIFEYGNTSYQETCPTKILFQSSQKKGQQRNIKFNLPIEKNTMDKKYCEISIDKEFLSSGHGSTIKEAKEMAAKEGLNKLRKTCYTIQVKQAFFSDNPSLTKDGSRQETDSPISQDNIGSRMMQKMGWTGSGLGKQKQGIQTPVQAASQIMHRAGIGCTNHKQLQGRFRQVFKDYIASNSDHDLVFTSDFSSDERKTLHQLAHSLHLRTKSFGKGSDRHLVVSKILAPVDLVEMLLACGGENEKYLLIPPTGTDNT
;
A
#
# COMPACT_ATOMS: atom_id res chain seq x y z
N MET A 1 -11.19 -8.35 -52.97
CA MET A 1 -11.25 -6.90 -52.65
C MET A 1 -12.60 -6.28 -52.99
N GLN A 2 -13.22 -6.55 -54.14
CA GLN A 2 -14.54 -5.98 -54.51
C GLN A 2 -15.68 -6.37 -53.54
N LEU A 3 -15.79 -7.65 -53.16
CA LEU A 3 -16.77 -8.12 -52.17
C LEU A 3 -16.63 -7.42 -50.81
N VAL A 4 -15.40 -7.11 -50.40
CA VAL A 4 -15.11 -6.38 -49.14
C VAL A 4 -15.59 -4.94 -49.22
N ALA A 5 -15.40 -4.30 -50.36
CA ALA A 5 -15.86 -2.92 -50.59
C ALA A 5 -17.39 -2.82 -50.60
N GLU A 6 -18.07 -3.83 -51.13
CA GLU A 6 -19.53 -3.89 -51.18
C GLU A 6 -20.15 -4.13 -49.79
N LEU A 7 -19.65 -5.12 -49.04
CA LEU A 7 -20.14 -5.47 -47.70
C LEU A 7 -19.85 -4.40 -46.64
N SER A 8 -18.80 -3.59 -46.84
CA SER A 8 -18.42 -2.51 -45.91
C SER A 8 -19.09 -1.16 -46.19
N LYS A 9 -19.85 -1.04 -47.29
CA LYS A 9 -20.57 0.19 -47.65
C LYS A 9 -21.58 0.54 -46.54
N GLY A 10 -21.60 1.78 -46.09
CA GLY A 10 -22.53 2.26 -45.06
C GLY A 10 -22.12 2.02 -43.60
N VAL A 11 -21.20 1.10 -43.31
CA VAL A 11 -20.91 0.65 -41.93
C VAL A 11 -20.25 1.75 -41.07
N ALA A 12 -19.48 2.64 -41.70
CA ALA A 12 -18.76 3.72 -41.01
C ALA A 12 -19.47 5.08 -41.06
N ASP A 13 -20.62 5.19 -41.76
CA ASP A 13 -21.20 6.49 -42.10
C ASP A 13 -21.76 7.20 -40.86
N GLU A 14 -22.50 6.50 -39.99
CA GLU A 14 -22.99 7.05 -38.72
C GLU A 14 -21.86 7.54 -37.81
N HIS A 15 -20.73 6.81 -37.78
CA HIS A 15 -19.55 7.23 -37.03
C HIS A 15 -18.89 8.45 -37.67
N ARG A 16 -18.74 8.47 -39.01
CA ARG A 16 -18.20 9.62 -39.75
C ARG A 16 -19.04 10.87 -39.52
N GLU A 17 -20.36 10.76 -39.54
CA GLU A 17 -21.30 11.85 -39.18
C GLU A 17 -21.04 12.37 -37.76
N LYS A 18 -20.97 11.47 -36.76
CA LYS A 18 -20.66 11.83 -35.36
C LYS A 18 -19.30 12.51 -35.19
N GLN A 19 -18.32 12.22 -36.06
CA GLN A 19 -17.00 12.87 -36.04
C GLN A 19 -16.94 14.17 -36.86
N LYS A 20 -17.97 14.54 -37.66
CA LYS A 20 -17.93 15.76 -38.50
C LYS A 20 -17.80 17.05 -37.68
N GLY A 21 -18.37 17.08 -36.48
CA GLY A 21 -18.31 18.24 -35.57
C GLY A 21 -17.05 18.32 -34.70
N LYS A 22 -16.16 17.32 -34.74
CA LYS A 22 -14.90 17.37 -34.00
C LYS A 22 -13.86 18.21 -34.76
N LEU A 23 -13.05 18.95 -34.02
CA LEU A 23 -11.99 19.78 -34.58
C LEU A 23 -11.04 18.91 -35.43
N LYS A 24 -11.16 19.03 -36.75
CA LYS A 24 -10.30 18.31 -37.68
C LYS A 24 -8.94 19.02 -37.69
N ARG A 25 -7.87 18.25 -37.47
CA ARG A 25 -6.50 18.73 -37.67
C ARG A 25 -6.29 18.84 -39.17
N THR A 26 -6.68 19.94 -39.77
CA THR A 26 -6.32 20.25 -41.16
C THR A 26 -4.83 20.54 -41.18
N PHE A 27 -4.06 19.77 -41.97
CA PHE A 27 -2.71 20.17 -42.33
C PHE A 27 -2.83 21.41 -43.21
N VAL A 28 -2.47 22.56 -42.64
CA VAL A 28 -2.36 23.83 -43.37
C VAL A 28 -0.90 23.95 -43.79
N GLN A 29 -0.61 24.38 -45.02
CA GLN A 29 0.76 24.68 -45.40
C GLN A 29 1.32 25.81 -44.51
N ALA A 30 2.61 25.74 -44.21
CA ALA A 30 3.26 26.73 -43.33
C ALA A 30 3.09 28.18 -43.85
N SER A 31 3.01 28.36 -45.17
CA SER A 31 2.74 29.62 -45.85
C SER A 31 1.37 30.21 -45.52
N ASP A 32 0.31 29.39 -45.56
CA ASP A 32 -1.06 29.82 -45.26
C ASP A 32 -1.26 30.18 -43.79
N ALA A 33 -0.64 29.39 -42.89
CA ALA A 33 -0.64 29.67 -41.45
C ALA A 33 0.11 30.98 -41.11
N ALA A 34 1.21 31.28 -41.84
CA ALA A 34 1.97 32.52 -41.69
C ALA A 34 1.19 33.74 -42.22
N ASN A 35 0.57 33.62 -43.39
CA ASN A 35 -0.21 34.70 -44.02
C ASN A 35 -1.45 35.10 -43.20
N ALA A 36 -2.12 34.13 -42.58
CA ALA A 36 -3.26 34.40 -41.68
C ALA A 36 -2.86 35.19 -40.43
N LYS A 37 -1.61 35.05 -39.97
CA LYS A 37 -1.06 35.77 -38.82
C LYS A 37 -0.67 37.22 -39.18
N ILE A 38 -0.17 37.43 -40.39
CA ILE A 38 0.24 38.75 -40.92
C ILE A 38 -0.97 39.62 -41.27
N LYS A 39 -2.05 39.04 -41.82
CA LYS A 39 -3.29 39.79 -42.12
C LYS A 39 -4.03 40.30 -40.88
N ARG A 40 -3.81 39.69 -39.71
CA ARG A 40 -4.44 40.13 -38.45
C ARG A 40 -3.79 41.37 -37.84
N SER A 41 -2.61 41.78 -38.32
CA SER A 41 -1.87 42.93 -37.78
C SER A 41 -2.03 44.22 -38.60
N GLN A 42 -2.96 44.26 -39.57
CA GLN A 42 -3.18 45.41 -40.47
C GLN A 42 -4.62 45.94 -40.43
N SER A 43 -5.30 45.85 -39.29
CA SER A 43 -6.55 46.58 -39.06
C SER A 43 -6.47 47.40 -37.77
N GLU A 44 -6.53 48.71 -37.93
CA GLU A 44 -6.63 49.72 -36.87
C GLU A 44 -7.77 49.41 -35.86
N PRO A 45 -7.67 49.90 -34.61
CA PRO A 45 -8.69 49.66 -33.59
C PRO A 45 -9.96 50.46 -33.92
N PRO A 46 -11.17 49.87 -33.87
CA PRO A 46 -12.37 50.66 -34.01
C PRO A 46 -12.68 51.44 -32.73
N ASN A 47 -13.10 52.67 -32.99
CA ASN A 47 -13.37 53.78 -32.10
C ASN A 47 -14.55 53.52 -31.13
N LYS A 48 -14.54 54.17 -29.96
CA LYS A 48 -15.67 54.22 -29.01
C LYS A 48 -16.83 55.02 -29.63
N MET A 49 -18.05 54.46 -29.62
CA MET A 49 -19.29 55.25 -29.55
C MET A 49 -20.43 54.45 -28.90
N ASN A 50 -21.29 55.19 -28.19
CA ASN A 50 -22.20 54.76 -27.13
C ASN A 50 -23.61 54.31 -27.60
N LYS A 51 -24.34 53.72 -26.62
CA LYS A 51 -25.82 53.54 -26.48
C LYS A 51 -26.41 52.34 -27.26
N THR A 52 -27.32 51.51 -26.75
CA THR A 52 -28.27 51.61 -25.61
C THR A 52 -28.85 50.22 -25.28
N GLY A 53 -29.09 49.97 -23.99
CA GLY A 53 -30.07 49.06 -23.35
C GLY A 53 -30.53 47.74 -24.00
N GLN A 54 -30.32 46.62 -23.31
CA GLN A 54 -31.39 45.92 -22.58
C GLN A 54 -30.83 44.84 -21.64
N GLU A 55 -31.56 44.69 -20.53
CA GLU A 55 -31.22 44.03 -19.27
C GLU A 55 -31.23 42.50 -19.34
N GLY A 56 -30.56 41.83 -18.39
CA GLY A 56 -30.76 40.39 -18.19
C GLY A 56 -29.70 39.66 -17.35
N PHE A 57 -29.71 39.90 -16.05
CA PHE A 57 -29.34 38.97 -14.96
C PHE A 57 -28.06 38.10 -15.09
N ARG A 58 -26.97 38.57 -14.46
CA ARG A 58 -25.93 37.70 -13.91
C ARG A 58 -26.39 37.17 -12.55
N LYS A 59 -26.61 35.87 -12.42
CA LYS A 59 -26.74 35.21 -11.11
C LYS A 59 -25.39 34.60 -10.76
N GLY A 60 -24.68 35.24 -9.82
CA GLY A 60 -23.64 34.59 -9.05
C GLY A 60 -24.27 33.50 -8.19
N PHE A 61 -23.58 32.38 -8.03
CA PHE A 61 -23.91 31.40 -7.01
C PHE A 61 -22.93 31.58 -5.86
N GLU A 62 -23.43 32.26 -4.85
CA GLU A 62 -22.89 32.36 -3.50
C GLU A 62 -23.69 31.36 -2.64
N TYR A 63 -23.00 30.50 -1.89
CA TYR A 63 -23.58 29.84 -0.73
C TYR A 63 -22.51 29.70 0.35
N SER A 64 -22.65 30.52 1.38
CA SER A 64 -22.10 30.30 2.70
C SER A 64 -23.24 29.86 3.64
N GLN A 65 -22.90 28.92 4.55
CA GLN A 65 -23.42 28.79 5.93
C GLN A 65 -24.87 28.30 6.13
N PHE A 66 -25.28 27.45 7.10
CA PHE A 66 -24.74 26.79 8.30
C PHE A 66 -25.67 25.60 8.62
N VAL A 67 -25.18 24.49 9.19
CA VAL A 67 -25.85 23.83 10.33
C VAL A 67 -24.77 23.22 11.22
N GLN A 68 -24.73 23.75 12.44
CA GLN A 68 -23.90 23.29 13.55
C GLN A 68 -24.80 22.43 14.44
N ALA A 69 -24.48 21.14 14.55
CA ALA A 69 -25.04 20.21 15.53
C ALA A 69 -23.90 19.24 15.88
N GLY A 70 -23.56 18.95 17.12
CA GLY A 70 -23.97 19.39 18.44
C GLY A 70 -23.03 18.60 19.36
N LEU A 71 -22.39 19.29 20.31
CA LEU A 71 -21.54 18.66 21.32
C LEU A 71 -22.41 17.70 22.14
N VAL A 72 -22.07 16.41 22.12
CA VAL A 72 -22.52 15.45 23.13
C VAL A 72 -21.32 15.15 24.00
N GLU A 73 -21.33 15.69 25.21
CA GLU A 73 -20.43 15.28 26.29
C GLU A 73 -20.76 13.85 26.78
N PRO A 74 -19.78 13.13 27.34
CA PRO A 74 -19.87 11.70 27.57
C PRO A 74 -20.52 11.34 28.92
N SER A 75 -21.56 10.49 28.87
CA SER A 75 -22.20 9.90 30.05
C SER A 75 -21.48 8.62 30.51
N SER A 76 -20.73 8.78 31.61
CA SER A 76 -20.48 7.89 32.76
C SER A 76 -20.82 6.37 32.76
N LEU A 77 -19.80 5.59 33.17
CA LEU A 77 -19.76 4.48 34.16
C LEU A 77 -20.52 3.18 33.79
N ASP A 78 -19.93 1.97 33.78
CA ASP A 78 -19.10 1.26 34.78
C ASP A 78 -18.14 0.21 34.12
N PRO A 79 -17.38 -0.61 34.87
CA PRO A 79 -16.08 -0.30 35.46
C PRO A 79 -14.94 -1.02 34.73
N LYS A 80 -13.79 -0.34 34.66
CA LYS A 80 -12.50 -0.96 34.31
C LYS A 80 -12.23 -2.14 35.25
N PRO A 81 -11.78 -3.30 34.76
CA PRO A 81 -11.16 -4.29 35.62
C PRO A 81 -9.99 -3.62 36.34
N GLN A 82 -10.03 -3.79 37.65
CA GLN A 82 -9.24 -3.06 38.61
C GLN A 82 -7.74 -3.25 38.38
N ASN A 83 -7.02 -2.14 38.57
CA ASN A 83 -5.58 -2.02 38.79
C ASN A 83 -4.87 -3.34 39.18
N ILE A 84 -4.28 -3.99 38.19
CA ILE A 84 -2.95 -4.57 38.37
C ILE A 84 -2.02 -3.56 37.70
N ILE A 85 -1.48 -2.62 38.48
CA ILE A 85 -0.27 -1.91 38.05
C ILE A 85 0.81 -2.98 38.08
N SER A 86 0.90 -3.77 37.00
CA SER A 86 2.03 -4.66 36.81
C SER A 86 3.25 -3.78 36.61
N GLU A 87 4.35 -4.13 37.26
CA GLU A 87 5.65 -3.44 37.16
C GLU A 87 6.05 -3.19 35.69
N PHE A 88 5.60 -4.07 34.77
CA PHE A 88 5.80 -3.96 33.33
C PHE A 88 4.54 -3.54 32.54
N SER A 89 3.64 -2.75 33.12
CA SER A 89 2.38 -2.37 32.47
C SER A 89 2.64 -1.70 31.10
N GLY A 90 1.92 -2.16 30.09
CA GLY A 90 2.09 -1.72 28.70
C GLY A 90 3.24 -2.37 27.93
N PHE A 91 4.03 -3.28 28.53
CA PHE A 91 4.93 -4.15 27.77
C PHE A 91 4.12 -5.20 27.01
N VAL A 92 4.35 -5.34 25.71
CA VAL A 92 3.72 -6.38 24.87
C VAL A 92 4.83 -7.29 24.34
N ILE A 93 4.60 -8.60 24.43
CA ILE A 93 5.54 -9.62 23.96
C ILE A 93 5.24 -9.92 22.49
N PHE A 94 6.27 -10.02 21.65
CA PHE A 94 6.14 -10.42 20.25
C PHE A 94 6.88 -11.73 20.00
N GLU A 95 6.13 -12.78 19.67
CA GLU A 95 6.67 -14.09 19.32
C GLU A 95 6.50 -14.34 17.83
N TYR A 96 7.55 -14.79 17.14
CA TYR A 96 7.50 -15.09 15.72
C TYR A 96 7.51 -16.60 15.53
N GLY A 97 6.40 -17.17 15.08
CA GLY A 97 6.36 -18.59 14.73
C GLY A 97 7.23 -18.84 13.50
N ASN A 98 8.26 -19.68 13.63
CA ASN A 98 8.88 -20.30 12.47
C ASN A 98 8.17 -21.64 12.21
N THR A 99 8.00 -22.00 10.94
CA THR A 99 7.39 -23.24 10.44
C THR A 99 7.94 -24.53 11.05
N SER A 100 9.08 -24.49 11.74
CA SER A 100 9.73 -25.66 12.36
C SER A 100 9.69 -25.71 13.89
N TYR A 101 8.99 -24.80 14.59
CA TYR A 101 8.96 -24.79 16.08
C TYR A 101 10.36 -24.91 16.74
N GLN A 102 11.43 -24.49 16.07
CA GLN A 102 12.71 -24.29 16.73
C GLN A 102 12.55 -23.05 17.59
N GLU A 103 12.55 -23.24 18.90
CA GLU A 103 12.49 -22.20 19.92
C GLU A 103 13.35 -21.01 19.47
N THR A 104 12.70 -19.90 19.16
CA THR A 104 13.44 -18.66 19.03
C THR A 104 14.04 -18.37 20.40
N CYS A 105 15.36 -18.17 20.45
CA CYS A 105 16.05 -18.02 21.73
C CYS A 105 15.36 -16.95 22.59
N PRO A 106 15.02 -17.22 23.87
CA PRO A 106 14.24 -16.30 24.71
C PRO A 106 14.81 -14.88 24.75
N THR A 107 16.14 -14.77 24.73
CA THR A 107 16.90 -13.52 24.64
C THR A 107 16.50 -12.67 23.43
N LYS A 108 16.28 -13.31 22.28
CA LYS A 108 15.88 -12.63 21.03
C LYS A 108 14.44 -12.17 21.08
N ILE A 109 13.53 -12.95 21.67
CA ILE A 109 12.13 -12.56 21.86
C ILE A 109 12.07 -11.29 22.71
N LEU A 110 12.75 -11.28 23.86
CA LEU A 110 12.80 -10.11 24.74
C LEU A 110 13.36 -8.88 24.01
N PHE A 111 14.50 -9.03 23.34
CA PHE A 111 15.16 -7.92 22.64
C PHE A 111 14.36 -7.40 21.43
N GLN A 112 13.67 -8.28 20.70
CA GLN A 112 12.82 -7.88 19.58
C GLN A 112 11.54 -7.21 20.06
N SER A 113 10.96 -7.69 21.15
CA SER A 113 9.75 -7.11 21.76
C SER A 113 10.06 -5.72 22.31
N SER A 114 11.18 -5.54 23.01
CA SER A 114 11.54 -4.25 23.61
C SER A 114 11.82 -3.15 22.60
N GLN A 115 12.44 -3.48 21.46
CA GLN A 115 12.79 -2.53 20.42
C GLN A 115 11.65 -2.21 19.44
N LYS A 116 10.45 -2.77 19.64
CA LYS A 116 9.31 -2.40 18.82
C LYS A 116 9.05 -0.90 18.90
N LYS A 117 8.83 -0.31 17.73
CA LYS A 117 8.46 1.11 17.61
C LYS A 117 7.14 1.31 18.37
N GLY A 118 7.13 2.23 19.33
CA GLY A 118 5.99 2.46 20.24
C GLY A 118 6.16 1.85 21.65
N GLN A 119 7.11 0.93 21.84
CA GLN A 119 7.44 0.36 23.17
C GLN A 119 8.82 0.82 23.63
N GLN A 120 9.85 0.69 22.79
CA GLN A 120 11.24 1.18 22.99
C GLN A 120 11.76 1.07 24.43
N ARG A 121 11.61 -0.12 25.04
CA ARG A 121 12.04 -0.41 26.42
C ARG A 121 13.53 -0.76 26.45
N ASN A 122 14.25 -0.27 27.46
CA ASN A 122 15.69 -0.51 27.60
C ASN A 122 15.93 -1.82 28.37
N ILE A 123 16.37 -2.87 27.65
CA ILE A 123 16.75 -4.13 28.26
C ILE A 123 18.26 -4.17 28.49
N LYS A 124 18.66 -4.43 29.74
CA LYS A 124 20.07 -4.60 30.12
C LYS A 124 20.31 -5.97 30.75
N PHE A 125 21.40 -6.61 30.31
CA PHE A 125 21.91 -7.85 30.89
C PHE A 125 23.12 -7.51 31.74
N ASN A 126 22.96 -7.61 33.05
CA ASN A 126 24.02 -7.38 34.02
C ASN A 126 24.66 -8.72 34.40
N LEU A 127 25.98 -8.73 34.48
CA LEU A 127 26.79 -9.88 34.89
C LEU A 127 27.56 -9.48 36.15
N PRO A 128 26.93 -9.51 37.34
CA PRO A 128 27.56 -9.02 38.56
C PRO A 128 28.78 -9.89 38.89
N ILE A 129 29.95 -9.25 39.03
CA ILE A 129 31.24 -9.94 39.21
C ILE A 129 31.24 -10.75 40.51
N GLU A 130 30.62 -10.22 41.56
CA GLU A 130 30.55 -10.83 42.90
C GLU A 130 29.84 -12.19 42.93
N LYS A 131 28.84 -12.39 42.05
CA LYS A 131 28.07 -13.64 41.97
C LYS A 131 28.63 -14.62 40.93
N ASN A 132 29.66 -14.22 40.19
CA ASN A 132 30.27 -15.02 39.13
C ASN A 132 31.47 -15.81 39.67
N THR A 133 31.38 -17.14 39.65
CA THR A 133 32.49 -18.04 40.01
C THR A 133 33.14 -18.60 38.74
N MET A 134 34.28 -19.28 38.85
CA MET A 134 34.94 -19.95 37.72
C MET A 134 33.99 -20.91 36.99
N ASP A 135 33.26 -21.74 37.75
CA ASP A 135 32.39 -22.80 37.21
C ASP A 135 30.91 -22.44 37.08
N LYS A 136 30.50 -21.26 37.59
CA LYS A 136 29.10 -20.80 37.54
C LYS A 136 29.04 -19.33 37.16
N LYS A 137 28.33 -19.06 36.07
CA LYS A 137 28.03 -17.71 35.60
C LYS A 137 26.61 -17.33 35.99
N TYR A 138 26.41 -16.08 36.35
CA TYR A 138 25.17 -15.51 36.81
C TYR A 138 24.85 -14.24 36.04
N CYS A 139 23.61 -14.12 35.59
CA CYS A 139 23.11 -12.99 34.79
C CYS A 139 21.79 -12.47 35.35
N GLU A 140 21.65 -11.16 35.44
CA GLU A 140 20.41 -10.46 35.80
C GLU A 140 19.91 -9.67 34.59
N ILE A 141 18.60 -9.66 34.38
CA ILE A 141 17.93 -8.91 33.33
C ILE A 141 17.11 -7.81 33.99
N SER A 142 17.25 -6.59 33.48
CA SER A 142 16.41 -5.45 33.87
C SER A 142 15.76 -4.82 32.64
N ILE A 143 14.51 -4.37 32.80
CA ILE A 143 13.76 -3.57 31.83
C ILE A 143 13.58 -2.19 32.44
N ASP A 144 14.04 -1.13 31.77
CA ASP A 144 13.93 0.26 32.25
C ASP A 144 14.46 0.50 33.67
N LYS A 145 15.49 -0.26 34.05
CA LYS A 145 16.14 -0.28 35.38
C LYS A 145 15.37 -1.06 36.47
N GLU A 146 14.20 -1.59 36.17
CA GLU A 146 13.48 -2.51 37.04
C GLU A 146 13.96 -3.95 36.82
N PHE A 147 14.12 -4.69 37.91
CA PHE A 147 14.61 -6.07 37.85
C PHE A 147 13.52 -7.00 37.33
N LEU A 148 13.81 -7.69 36.22
CA LEU A 148 12.89 -8.67 35.64
C LEU A 148 13.12 -10.06 36.23
N SER A 149 14.31 -10.60 36.03
CA SER A 149 14.68 -11.98 36.33
C SER A 149 16.18 -12.17 36.42
N SER A 150 16.60 -13.33 36.91
CA SER A 150 18.00 -13.75 36.92
C SER A 150 18.14 -15.21 36.52
N GLY A 151 19.33 -15.61 36.09
CA GLY A 151 19.62 -16.98 35.69
C GLY A 151 21.08 -17.33 35.88
N HIS A 152 21.34 -18.63 35.99
CA HIS A 152 22.67 -19.19 36.16
C HIS A 152 22.99 -20.21 35.06
N GLY A 153 24.26 -20.40 34.75
CA GLY A 153 24.71 -21.38 33.76
C GLY A 153 26.20 -21.68 33.91
N SER A 154 26.68 -22.71 33.23
CA SER A 154 28.12 -22.99 33.17
C SER A 154 28.85 -21.92 32.32
N THR A 155 28.15 -21.41 31.31
CA THR A 155 28.61 -20.32 30.44
C THR A 155 27.77 -19.06 30.60
N ILE A 156 28.33 -17.91 30.20
CA ILE A 156 27.59 -16.63 30.15
C ILE A 156 26.37 -16.74 29.23
N LYS A 157 26.49 -17.52 28.14
CA LYS A 157 25.41 -17.72 27.17
C LYS A 157 24.25 -18.47 27.83
N GLU A 158 24.53 -19.56 28.52
CA GLU A 158 23.52 -20.32 29.28
C GLU A 158 22.88 -19.49 30.38
N ALA A 159 23.68 -18.73 31.15
CA ALA A 159 23.15 -17.87 32.20
C ALA A 159 22.19 -16.80 31.64
N LYS A 160 22.53 -16.19 30.50
CA LYS A 160 21.66 -15.24 29.79
C LYS A 160 20.38 -15.88 29.28
N GLU A 161 20.48 -17.07 28.72
CA GLU A 161 19.35 -17.81 28.17
C GLU A 161 18.38 -18.26 29.26
N MET A 162 18.89 -18.79 30.38
CA MET A 162 18.12 -19.11 31.58
C MET A 162 17.42 -17.88 32.15
N ALA A 163 18.15 -16.78 32.34
CA ALA A 163 17.58 -15.53 32.83
C ALA A 163 16.45 -15.03 31.92
N ALA A 164 16.66 -15.12 30.59
CA ALA A 164 15.69 -14.69 29.60
C ALA A 164 14.45 -15.60 29.59
N LYS A 165 14.60 -16.91 29.77
CA LYS A 165 13.50 -17.86 29.88
C LYS A 165 12.61 -17.55 31.08
N GLU A 166 13.21 -17.37 32.26
CA GLU A 166 12.49 -16.98 33.48
C GLU A 166 11.80 -15.62 33.32
N GLY A 167 12.49 -14.64 32.73
CA GLY A 167 11.94 -13.31 32.49
C GLY A 167 10.74 -13.35 31.55
N LEU A 168 10.81 -14.16 30.49
CA LEU A 168 9.71 -14.33 29.54
C LEU A 168 8.49 -14.99 30.21
N ASN A 169 8.70 -16.01 31.05
CA ASN A 169 7.63 -16.64 31.81
C ASN A 169 6.97 -15.64 32.79
N LYS A 170 7.75 -14.80 33.46
CA LYS A 170 7.22 -13.73 34.33
C LYS A 170 6.38 -12.73 33.54
N LEU A 171 6.85 -12.31 32.36
CA LEU A 171 6.11 -11.39 31.50
C LEU A 171 4.84 -12.01 30.93
N ARG A 172 4.84 -13.29 30.52
CA ARG A 172 3.64 -13.97 30.00
C ARG A 172 2.50 -14.05 31.02
N LYS A 173 2.81 -13.98 32.32
CA LYS A 173 1.79 -13.94 33.39
C LYS A 173 1.13 -12.57 33.55
N THR A 174 1.82 -11.49 33.16
CA THR A 174 1.40 -10.11 33.44
C THR A 174 1.12 -9.26 32.19
N CYS A 175 1.62 -9.68 31.03
CA CYS A 175 1.59 -8.95 29.77
C CYS A 175 0.91 -9.76 28.66
N TYR A 176 0.30 -9.05 27.70
CA TYR A 176 -0.21 -9.66 26.48
C TYR A 176 0.93 -10.16 25.58
N THR A 177 0.68 -11.29 24.92
CA THR A 177 1.60 -11.85 23.93
C THR A 177 0.95 -11.83 22.55
N ILE A 178 1.61 -11.22 21.58
CA ILE A 178 1.24 -11.23 20.17
C ILE A 178 2.10 -12.26 19.45
N GLN A 179 1.47 -13.34 19.02
CA GLN A 179 2.09 -14.35 18.18
C GLN A 179 1.91 -13.99 16.69
N VAL A 180 3.02 -13.83 15.98
CA VAL A 180 3.04 -13.52 14.55
C VAL A 180 2.97 -14.84 13.77
N LYS A 181 1.86 -15.06 13.07
CA LYS A 181 1.58 -16.26 12.26
C LYS A 181 2.25 -16.20 10.89
N GLN A 182 2.26 -15.02 10.28
CA GLN A 182 2.81 -14.80 8.94
C GLN A 182 3.69 -13.55 8.91
N ALA A 183 4.76 -13.57 8.11
CA ALA A 183 5.68 -12.44 7.99
C ALA A 183 5.01 -11.20 7.37
N PHE A 184 4.07 -11.43 6.45
CA PHE A 184 3.20 -10.45 5.81
C PHE A 184 1.94 -11.16 5.33
N PHE A 185 0.86 -10.42 5.10
CA PHE A 185 -0.37 -10.93 4.53
C PHE A 185 -0.91 -9.95 3.49
N SER A 186 -1.36 -10.42 2.33
CA SER A 186 -1.89 -9.56 1.26
C SER A 186 -2.97 -10.28 0.48
N ASP A 187 -4.20 -9.75 0.55
CA ASP A 187 -5.29 -10.12 -0.35
C ASP A 187 -5.33 -9.26 -1.62
N ASN A 188 -4.52 -8.20 -1.68
CA ASN A 188 -4.46 -7.34 -2.85
C ASN A 188 -3.63 -8.03 -3.97
N PRO A 189 -4.05 -7.94 -5.25
CA PRO A 189 -3.22 -8.35 -6.35
C PRO A 189 -1.91 -7.57 -6.29
N SER A 190 -0.78 -8.27 -6.42
CA SER A 190 0.54 -7.67 -6.28
C SER A 190 0.68 -6.44 -7.17
N LEU A 191 1.09 -5.32 -6.60
CA LEU A 191 1.24 -4.05 -7.30
C LEU A 191 2.41 -4.16 -8.27
N THR A 192 2.10 -4.15 -9.56
CA THR A 192 3.10 -4.09 -10.63
C THR A 192 3.47 -2.65 -10.93
N LYS A 193 4.54 -2.47 -11.71
CA LYS A 193 5.03 -1.17 -12.18
C LYS A 193 3.98 -0.34 -12.92
N ASP A 194 3.00 -1.00 -13.53
CA ASP A 194 1.95 -0.38 -14.34
C ASP A 194 0.64 -0.09 -13.56
N GLY A 195 0.60 -0.40 -12.26
CA GLY A 195 -0.59 -0.31 -11.41
C GLY A 195 -1.38 -1.62 -11.37
N SER A 196 -2.38 -1.71 -10.50
CA SER A 196 -3.28 -2.87 -10.45
C SER A 196 -3.82 -3.13 -11.85
N ARG A 197 -3.45 -4.25 -12.47
CA ARG A 197 -4.15 -4.79 -13.63
C ARG A 197 -5.55 -5.14 -13.14
N GLN A 198 -6.47 -4.18 -13.18
CA GLN A 198 -7.84 -4.56 -13.44
C GLN A 198 -7.80 -5.10 -14.86
N GLU A 199 -7.86 -6.42 -14.97
CA GLU A 199 -8.29 -7.07 -16.20
C GLU A 199 -9.69 -6.53 -16.49
N THR A 200 -9.77 -5.38 -17.15
CA THR A 200 -10.98 -4.99 -17.87
C THR A 200 -11.01 -5.84 -19.13
N ASP A 201 -11.11 -7.15 -18.96
CA ASP A 201 -11.26 -8.18 -19.99
C ASP A 201 -12.71 -8.18 -20.50
N SER A 202 -13.26 -6.98 -20.71
CA SER A 202 -14.52 -6.85 -21.43
C SER A 202 -14.20 -6.98 -22.93
N PRO A 203 -14.75 -7.99 -23.62
CA PRO A 203 -14.61 -8.11 -25.06
C PRO A 203 -15.00 -6.79 -25.74
N ILE A 204 -14.36 -6.46 -26.87
CA ILE A 204 -14.79 -5.32 -27.69
C ILE A 204 -16.28 -5.54 -27.99
N SER A 205 -17.12 -4.57 -27.60
CA SER A 205 -18.57 -4.65 -27.82
C SER A 205 -18.86 -4.98 -29.27
N GLN A 206 -19.80 -5.90 -29.51
CA GLN A 206 -20.17 -6.35 -30.86
C GLN A 206 -20.70 -5.21 -31.75
N ASP A 207 -21.15 -4.11 -31.15
CA ASP A 207 -21.58 -2.89 -31.86
C ASP A 207 -20.42 -2.00 -32.34
N ASN A 208 -19.17 -2.33 -32.00
CA ASN A 208 -18.01 -1.64 -32.54
C ASN A 208 -18.00 -1.75 -34.08
N ILE A 209 -17.52 -0.71 -34.75
CA ILE A 209 -17.48 -0.65 -36.21
C ILE A 209 -16.60 -1.78 -36.76
N GLY A 210 -15.49 -2.08 -36.08
CA GLY A 210 -14.58 -3.17 -36.44
C GLY A 210 -15.24 -4.54 -36.30
N SER A 211 -15.95 -4.81 -35.20
CA SER A 211 -16.67 -6.08 -35.01
C SER A 211 -17.81 -6.24 -36.01
N ARG A 212 -18.61 -5.19 -36.27
CA ARG A 212 -19.65 -5.21 -37.30
C ARG A 212 -19.09 -5.43 -38.71
N MET A 213 -17.95 -4.81 -39.02
CA MET A 213 -17.26 -5.03 -40.29
C MET A 213 -16.77 -6.47 -40.43
N MET A 214 -16.13 -7.02 -39.39
CA MET A 214 -15.64 -8.40 -39.40
C MET A 214 -16.79 -9.42 -39.46
N GLN A 215 -17.89 -9.20 -38.74
CA GLN A 215 -19.09 -10.06 -38.78
C GLN A 215 -19.73 -10.10 -40.16
N LYS A 216 -19.86 -8.94 -40.84
CA LYS A 216 -20.33 -8.87 -42.24
C LYS A 216 -19.43 -9.62 -43.21
N MET A 217 -18.18 -9.87 -42.83
CA MET A 217 -17.19 -10.63 -43.59
C MET A 217 -17.18 -12.13 -43.21
N GLY A 218 -18.13 -12.59 -42.40
CA GLY A 218 -18.28 -13.99 -41.99
C GLY A 218 -17.49 -14.36 -40.72
N TRP A 219 -16.96 -13.40 -39.99
CA TRP A 219 -16.28 -13.66 -38.72
C TRP A 219 -17.29 -13.86 -37.57
N THR A 220 -17.24 -15.01 -36.91
CA THR A 220 -18.17 -15.37 -35.82
C THR A 220 -17.58 -15.18 -34.41
N GLY A 221 -16.38 -14.58 -34.29
CA GLY A 221 -15.72 -14.33 -33.00
C GLY A 221 -14.61 -15.31 -32.62
N SER A 222 -14.26 -16.28 -33.47
CA SER A 222 -13.08 -17.16 -33.27
C SER A 222 -11.79 -16.52 -33.81
N GLY A 223 -10.66 -17.24 -33.78
CA GLY A 223 -9.44 -16.80 -34.47
C GLY A 223 -9.68 -16.45 -35.96
N LEU A 224 -9.01 -15.41 -36.47
CA LEU A 224 -9.08 -14.98 -37.88
C LEU A 224 -8.27 -15.92 -38.81
N GLY A 225 -8.86 -16.41 -39.89
CA GLY A 225 -8.17 -17.25 -40.89
C GLY A 225 -9.02 -18.43 -41.39
N LYS A 226 -8.60 -19.06 -42.50
CA LYS A 226 -9.36 -20.14 -43.17
C LYS A 226 -9.67 -21.35 -42.25
N GLN A 227 -8.81 -21.61 -41.27
CA GLN A 227 -8.97 -22.66 -40.25
C GLN A 227 -9.13 -22.10 -38.83
N LYS A 228 -9.54 -20.82 -38.69
CA LYS A 228 -9.66 -20.13 -37.40
C LYS A 228 -8.33 -20.05 -36.62
N GLN A 229 -7.20 -20.08 -37.32
CA GLN A 229 -5.85 -20.14 -36.73
C GLN A 229 -5.33 -18.81 -36.17
N GLY A 230 -6.04 -17.70 -36.39
CA GLY A 230 -5.64 -16.39 -35.92
C GLY A 230 -5.82 -16.24 -34.41
N ILE A 231 -5.22 -15.20 -33.86
CA ILE A 231 -5.29 -14.90 -32.44
C ILE A 231 -6.74 -14.53 -32.09
N GLN A 232 -7.36 -15.31 -31.21
CA GLN A 232 -8.73 -15.07 -30.71
C GLN A 232 -8.75 -13.99 -29.64
N THR A 233 -7.74 -14.01 -28.77
CA THR A 233 -7.55 -12.99 -27.73
C THR A 233 -7.03 -11.70 -28.38
N PRO A 234 -7.45 -10.51 -27.93
CA PRO A 234 -6.87 -9.27 -28.43
C PRO A 234 -5.34 -9.35 -28.29
N VAL A 235 -4.61 -8.92 -29.33
CA VAL A 235 -3.16 -8.78 -29.23
C VAL A 235 -2.92 -7.80 -28.10
N GLN A 236 -2.43 -8.32 -26.98
CA GLN A 236 -2.02 -7.48 -25.87
C GLN A 236 -0.92 -6.60 -26.44
N ALA A 237 -1.21 -5.31 -26.59
CA ALA A 237 -0.13 -4.36 -26.63
C ALA A 237 0.57 -4.56 -25.30
N ALA A 238 1.71 -5.26 -25.30
CA ALA A 238 2.68 -5.05 -24.24
C ALA A 238 2.78 -3.54 -24.14
N SER A 239 2.53 -2.98 -22.96
CA SER A 239 2.60 -1.54 -22.69
C SER A 239 4.04 -1.06 -22.93
N GLN A 240 4.42 -1.00 -24.18
CA GLN A 240 5.69 -0.59 -24.77
C GLN A 240 5.19 0.09 -26.03
N ILE A 241 4.87 1.39 -25.97
CA ILE A 241 5.85 2.46 -26.07
C ILE A 241 5.46 3.59 -25.10
N MET A 242 5.93 3.54 -23.84
CA MET A 242 6.17 4.76 -23.05
C MET A 242 7.61 5.28 -23.23
N HIS A 243 8.35 4.79 -24.22
CA HIS A 243 9.63 5.35 -24.65
C HIS A 243 9.53 6.69 -25.41
N ARG A 244 8.36 7.37 -25.40
CA ARG A 244 8.28 8.78 -25.81
C ARG A 244 8.75 9.76 -24.73
N ALA A 245 9.35 9.28 -23.66
CA ALA A 245 10.25 10.06 -22.84
C ALA A 245 11.67 9.78 -23.33
N GLY A 246 12.38 10.81 -23.78
CA GLY A 246 13.73 10.68 -24.34
C GLY A 246 14.71 9.97 -23.39
N ILE A 247 15.84 9.53 -23.93
CA ILE A 247 16.88 8.69 -23.30
C ILE A 247 17.40 9.25 -21.95
N GLY A 248 17.08 10.50 -21.59
CA GLY A 248 17.43 11.13 -20.30
C GLY A 248 16.29 11.29 -19.27
N CYS A 249 15.08 10.79 -19.51
CA CYS A 249 13.99 10.91 -18.53
C CYS A 249 14.07 9.78 -17.49
N THR A 250 14.63 10.08 -16.33
CA THR A 250 14.48 9.19 -15.17
C THR A 250 13.00 9.21 -14.77
N ASN A 251 12.27 8.14 -15.11
CA ASN A 251 10.86 7.89 -14.78
C ASN A 251 10.53 7.94 -13.27
N HIS A 252 11.52 8.25 -12.45
CA HIS A 252 11.51 8.26 -11.01
C HIS A 252 10.54 9.26 -10.38
N LYS A 253 10.46 10.48 -10.91
CA LYS A 253 9.51 11.50 -10.38
C LYS A 253 8.06 11.11 -10.64
N GLN A 254 7.78 10.56 -11.81
CA GLN A 254 6.44 10.05 -12.14
C GLN A 254 6.09 8.83 -11.29
N LEU A 255 7.04 7.90 -11.11
CA LEU A 255 6.91 6.76 -10.21
C LEU A 255 6.59 7.20 -8.78
N GLN A 256 7.35 8.14 -8.23
CA GLN A 256 7.11 8.70 -6.89
C GLN A 256 5.73 9.32 -6.76
N GLY A 257 5.31 10.14 -7.74
CA GLY A 257 3.99 10.78 -7.72
C GLY A 257 2.85 9.77 -7.66
N ARG A 258 2.93 8.70 -8.46
CA ARG A 258 1.93 7.62 -8.50
C ARG A 258 1.87 6.85 -7.18
N PHE A 259 3.01 6.34 -6.71
CA PHE A 259 3.03 5.53 -5.49
C PHE A 259 2.80 6.35 -4.22
N ARG A 260 3.01 7.67 -4.27
CA ARG A 260 2.62 8.56 -3.17
C ARG A 260 1.12 8.54 -2.96
N GLN A 261 0.33 8.51 -4.04
CA GLN A 261 -1.13 8.41 -3.93
C GLN A 261 -1.54 7.04 -3.41
N VAL A 262 -0.96 5.96 -3.96
CA VAL A 262 -1.21 4.58 -3.48
C VAL A 262 -0.96 4.44 -1.98
N PHE A 263 0.15 5.00 -1.47
CA PHE A 263 0.45 4.97 -0.04
C PHE A 263 -0.51 5.82 0.79
N LYS A 264 -0.97 6.97 0.29
CA LYS A 264 -1.98 7.78 0.98
C LYS A 264 -3.32 7.05 1.07
N ASP A 265 -3.76 6.46 -0.03
CA ASP A 265 -5.01 5.69 -0.08
C ASP A 265 -4.92 4.48 0.84
N TYR A 266 -3.75 3.84 0.91
CA TYR A 266 -3.48 2.75 1.85
C TYR A 266 -3.50 3.19 3.32
N ILE A 267 -2.96 4.37 3.65
CA ILE A 267 -3.04 4.92 5.02
C ILE A 267 -4.49 5.24 5.40
N ALA A 268 -5.27 5.77 4.46
CA ALA A 268 -6.67 6.11 4.68
C ALA A 268 -7.60 4.90 4.72
N SER A 269 -7.21 3.78 4.11
CA SER A 269 -8.01 2.55 4.17
C SER A 269 -8.00 1.95 5.58
N ASN A 270 -9.09 1.32 6.01
CA ASN A 270 -9.12 0.53 7.24
C ASN A 270 -8.68 -0.93 6.99
N SER A 271 -7.81 -1.15 5.99
CA SER A 271 -7.33 -2.49 5.66
C SER A 271 -6.14 -2.88 6.52
N ASP A 272 -6.18 -4.11 7.05
CA ASP A 272 -5.11 -4.74 7.83
C ASP A 272 -4.05 -5.42 6.94
N HIS A 273 -4.34 -5.56 5.64
CA HIS A 273 -3.46 -6.24 4.70
C HIS A 273 -2.23 -5.38 4.35
N ASP A 274 -1.11 -6.03 4.06
CA ASP A 274 0.12 -5.39 3.59
C ASP A 274 0.05 -5.14 2.08
N LEU A 275 0.71 -4.09 1.60
CA LEU A 275 0.90 -3.88 0.17
C LEU A 275 2.12 -4.68 -0.31
N VAL A 276 1.90 -5.59 -1.24
CA VAL A 276 2.97 -6.38 -1.88
C VAL A 276 3.22 -5.87 -3.29
N PHE A 277 4.47 -5.52 -3.59
CA PHE A 277 4.93 -5.05 -4.89
C PHE A 277 5.68 -6.18 -5.58
N THR A 278 5.44 -6.40 -6.87
CA THR A 278 6.11 -7.48 -7.63
C THR A 278 7.63 -7.30 -7.68
N SER A 279 8.36 -8.30 -8.18
CA SER A 279 9.81 -8.22 -8.35
C SER A 279 10.26 -7.42 -9.58
N ASP A 280 9.32 -6.88 -10.37
CA ASP A 280 9.57 -6.10 -11.59
C ASP A 280 10.25 -4.74 -11.35
N PHE A 281 10.38 -4.34 -10.08
CA PHE A 281 11.03 -3.10 -9.70
C PHE A 281 12.54 -3.25 -9.60
N SER A 282 13.27 -2.32 -10.23
CA SER A 282 14.72 -2.28 -10.12
C SER A 282 15.18 -2.02 -8.67
N SER A 283 16.48 -2.20 -8.39
CA SER A 283 17.04 -1.87 -7.09
C SER A 283 16.84 -0.39 -6.72
N ASP A 284 17.03 0.52 -7.68
CA ASP A 284 16.88 1.96 -7.46
C ASP A 284 15.41 2.38 -7.31
N GLU A 285 14.51 1.75 -8.06
CA GLU A 285 13.07 1.99 -7.91
C GLU A 285 12.57 1.56 -6.53
N ARG A 286 13.00 0.39 -6.04
CA ARG A 286 12.68 -0.07 -4.69
C ARG A 286 13.29 0.83 -3.62
N LYS A 287 14.53 1.28 -3.80
CA LYS A 287 15.17 2.24 -2.87
C LYS A 287 14.31 3.50 -2.71
N THR A 288 13.67 3.93 -3.78
CA THR A 288 12.80 5.10 -3.75
C THR A 288 11.43 4.85 -3.19
N LEU A 289 10.85 3.68 -3.46
CA LEU A 289 9.63 3.26 -2.76
C LEU A 289 9.87 3.16 -1.24
N HIS A 290 11.03 2.65 -0.82
CA HIS A 290 11.47 2.64 0.57
C HIS A 290 11.52 4.06 1.15
N GLN A 291 12.21 4.99 0.47
CA GLN A 291 12.33 6.39 0.93
C GLN A 291 10.96 7.08 1.00
N LEU A 292 10.11 6.87 -0.02
CA LEU A 292 8.78 7.46 -0.07
C LEU A 292 7.86 6.91 1.03
N ALA A 293 7.82 5.60 1.22
CA ALA A 293 7.06 4.97 2.29
C ALA A 293 7.54 5.41 3.68
N HIS A 294 8.86 5.52 3.88
CA HIS A 294 9.43 6.01 5.14
C HIS A 294 9.01 7.47 5.41
N SER A 295 8.99 8.33 4.38
CA SER A 295 8.50 9.71 4.52
C SER A 295 7.02 9.79 4.92
N LEU A 296 6.24 8.74 4.64
CA LEU A 296 4.83 8.62 5.00
C LEU A 296 4.61 7.74 6.24
N HIS A 297 5.66 7.47 7.02
CA HIS A 297 5.61 6.67 8.26
C HIS A 297 5.13 5.22 8.07
N LEU A 298 5.32 4.65 6.88
CA LEU A 298 5.06 3.24 6.61
C LEU A 298 6.33 2.41 6.85
N ARG A 299 6.14 1.14 7.24
CA ARG A 299 7.23 0.16 7.36
C ARG A 299 7.40 -0.54 6.04
N THR A 300 8.65 -0.73 5.64
CA THR A 300 8.98 -1.44 4.40
C THR A 300 10.00 -2.53 4.63
N LYS A 301 9.85 -3.66 3.94
CA LYS A 301 10.83 -4.75 3.94
C LYS A 301 10.87 -5.43 2.58
N SER A 302 12.07 -5.66 2.05
CA SER A 302 12.20 -6.54 0.89
C SER A 302 12.27 -8.00 1.35
N PHE A 303 11.59 -8.88 0.63
CA PHE A 303 11.66 -10.33 0.79
C PHE A 303 12.14 -10.98 -0.50
N GLY A 304 12.64 -12.22 -0.43
CA GLY A 304 13.22 -12.94 -1.58
C GLY A 304 14.66 -12.55 -1.90
N LYS A 305 15.23 -13.19 -2.93
CA LYS A 305 16.61 -12.99 -3.42
C LYS A 305 16.58 -12.83 -4.94
N GLY A 306 17.49 -12.02 -5.49
CA GLY A 306 17.63 -11.87 -6.96
C GLY A 306 16.34 -11.45 -7.66
N SER A 307 15.92 -12.26 -8.64
CA SER A 307 14.72 -12.06 -9.48
C SER A 307 13.39 -12.17 -8.74
N ASP A 308 13.37 -12.85 -7.59
CA ASP A 308 12.13 -13.06 -6.81
C ASP A 308 12.00 -12.03 -5.68
N ARG A 309 12.92 -11.06 -5.64
CA ARG A 309 12.98 -10.08 -4.57
C ARG A 309 11.86 -9.06 -4.75
N HIS A 310 10.88 -9.10 -3.87
CA HIS A 310 9.70 -8.23 -3.86
C HIS A 310 9.74 -7.28 -2.66
N LEU A 311 8.97 -6.19 -2.73
CA LEU A 311 8.88 -5.19 -1.67
C LEU A 311 7.52 -5.32 -0.99
N VAL A 312 7.53 -5.34 0.35
CA VAL A 312 6.31 -5.32 1.16
C VAL A 312 6.27 -4.05 1.99
N VAL A 313 5.11 -3.39 2.00
CA VAL A 313 4.85 -2.17 2.77
C VAL A 313 3.69 -2.43 3.74
N SER A 314 3.94 -2.18 5.03
CA SER A 314 2.98 -2.35 6.12
C SER A 314 2.72 -1.02 6.82
N LYS A 315 1.52 -0.86 7.38
CA LYS A 315 1.27 0.15 8.41
C LYS A 315 2.13 -0.10 9.65
N ILE A 316 2.51 0.99 10.31
CA ILE A 316 3.15 0.95 11.62
C ILE A 316 2.04 1.17 12.65
N LEU A 317 1.79 0.15 13.46
CA LEU A 317 0.86 0.22 14.58
C LEU A 317 1.67 0.15 15.87
N ALA A 318 1.32 0.98 16.86
CA ALA A 318 1.93 0.82 18.18
C ALA A 318 1.48 -0.51 18.79
N PRO A 319 2.29 -1.14 19.65
CA PRO A 319 1.92 -2.43 20.24
C PRO A 319 0.60 -2.40 21.01
N VAL A 320 0.30 -1.29 21.69
CA VAL A 320 -0.95 -1.10 22.43
C VAL A 320 -2.14 -1.04 21.47
N ASP A 321 -2.06 -0.19 20.43
CA ASP A 321 -3.11 -0.10 19.39
C ASP A 321 -3.37 -1.44 18.70
N LEU A 322 -2.31 -2.23 18.48
CA LEU A 322 -2.43 -3.56 17.89
C LEU A 322 -3.14 -4.55 18.83
N VAL A 323 -2.89 -4.47 20.14
CA VAL A 323 -3.64 -5.27 21.14
C VAL A 323 -5.11 -4.85 21.14
N GLU A 324 -5.41 -3.55 21.15
CA GLU A 324 -6.78 -3.03 21.13
C GLU A 324 -7.55 -3.47 19.87
N MET A 325 -6.90 -3.37 18.70
CA MET A 325 -7.43 -3.85 17.44
C MET A 325 -7.70 -5.36 17.48
N LEU A 326 -6.76 -6.16 18.00
CA LEU A 326 -6.95 -7.61 18.10
C LEU A 326 -8.07 -7.98 19.07
N LEU A 327 -8.20 -7.26 20.19
CA LEU A 327 -9.31 -7.45 21.13
C LEU A 327 -10.65 -7.12 20.46
N ALA A 328 -10.73 -6.07 19.66
CA ALA A 328 -11.94 -5.72 18.91
C ALA A 328 -12.31 -6.78 17.86
N CYS A 329 -11.31 -7.45 17.27
CA CYS A 329 -11.50 -8.51 16.27
C CYS A 329 -11.66 -9.93 16.86
N GLY A 330 -11.82 -10.08 18.18
CA GLY A 330 -12.02 -11.39 18.83
C GLY A 330 -10.74 -12.17 19.12
N GLY A 331 -9.58 -11.51 19.10
CA GLY A 331 -8.29 -12.04 19.53
C GLY A 331 -7.40 -12.62 18.44
N GLU A 332 -7.86 -12.68 17.19
CA GLU A 332 -7.09 -13.26 16.08
C GLU A 332 -7.39 -12.56 14.76
N ASN A 333 -6.35 -12.32 13.96
CA ASN A 333 -6.47 -11.97 12.54
C ASN A 333 -5.50 -12.82 11.71
N GLU A 334 -5.46 -12.71 10.39
CA GLU A 334 -4.64 -13.60 9.54
C GLU A 334 -3.12 -13.55 9.85
N LYS A 335 -2.66 -12.42 10.40
CA LYS A 335 -1.24 -12.15 10.67
C LYS A 335 -0.84 -12.40 12.11
N TYR A 336 -1.74 -12.18 13.07
CA TYR A 336 -1.47 -12.13 14.49
C TYR A 336 -2.50 -12.93 15.29
N LEU A 337 -2.05 -13.57 16.35
CA LEU A 337 -2.87 -14.17 17.39
C LEU A 337 -2.53 -13.49 18.72
N LEU A 338 -3.55 -13.03 19.44
CA LEU A 338 -3.41 -12.40 20.75
C LEU A 338 -3.62 -13.46 21.84
N ILE A 339 -2.63 -13.59 22.71
CA ILE A 339 -2.67 -14.48 23.87
C ILE A 339 -2.78 -13.59 25.13
N PRO A 340 -3.87 -13.71 25.90
CA PRO A 340 -4.03 -12.96 27.14
C PRO A 340 -3.05 -13.45 28.22
N PRO A 341 -2.69 -12.58 29.18
CA PRO A 341 -1.85 -12.99 30.30
C PRO A 341 -2.53 -14.09 31.13
N THR A 342 -1.78 -15.11 31.53
CA THR A 342 -2.32 -16.27 32.27
C THR A 342 -2.69 -15.93 33.73
N GLY A 343 -2.35 -14.72 34.19
CA GLY A 343 -2.54 -14.31 35.59
C GLY A 343 -1.44 -14.86 36.50
N THR A 344 -1.34 -14.29 37.70
CA THR A 344 -0.55 -14.88 38.78
C THR A 344 -1.40 -15.98 39.40
N ASP A 345 -1.02 -17.24 39.23
CA ASP A 345 -1.49 -18.30 40.11
C ASP A 345 -1.12 -17.88 41.53
N ASN A 346 -2.10 -17.39 42.30
CA ASN A 346 -1.96 -17.15 43.72
C ASN A 346 -1.83 -18.54 44.37
N THR A 347 -0.60 -19.01 44.54
CA THR A 347 -0.27 -20.10 45.47
C THR A 347 -0.31 -19.59 46.90
#